data_AF-A0A9E3QCU8-F1
#
_entry.id   AF-A0A9E3QCU8-F1
#
_cell.length_a   1.000
_cell.length_b   1.000
_cell.length_c   1.000
_cell.angle_alpha   90.00
_cell.angle_beta   90.00
_cell.angle_gamma   90.00
#
_symmetry.space_group_name_H-M   'P 1'
#
loop_
_entity.id
_entity.type
_entity.pdbx_description
1 polymer ?
#
loop_
_entity_poly.entity_id
_entity_poly.type
_entity_poly.pdbx_seq_one_letter_code
_entity_poly.pdbx_strand_id
1 'polypeptide(L)' 'MHLEVGGVLFPVNQLGPDSAIVEATAAHSPGPARLLVAVDDTLTVRQAFLPEGIPPGPFRTRLALV' A
#
# COMPACT_ATOMS: atom_id res chain seq x y z
N MET A 1 -5.71 5.43 5.87
CA MET A 1 -4.57 5.39 4.93
C MET A 1 -4.89 4.39 3.84
N HIS A 2 -4.48 4.65 2.61
CA HIS A 2 -4.72 3.73 1.49
C HIS A 2 -3.44 3.48 0.72
N LEU A 3 -3.28 2.26 0.24
CA LEU A 3 -2.26 1.89 -0.74
C LEU A 3 -2.95 1.75 -2.09
N GLU A 4 -2.54 2.51 -3.08
CA GLU A 4 -3.04 2.41 -4.43
C GLU A 4 -2.11 1.58 -5.30
N VAL A 5 -2.64 0.53 -5.93
CA VAL A 5 -1.89 -0.35 -6.84
C VAL A 5 -2.70 -0.51 -8.12
N GLY A 6 -2.17 -0.01 -9.24
CA GLY A 6 -2.86 -0.10 -10.54
C GLY A 6 -4.26 0.53 -10.56
N GLY A 7 -4.49 1.60 -9.79
CA GLY A 7 -5.80 2.27 -9.69
C GLY A 7 -6.76 1.68 -8.65
N VAL A 8 -6.39 0.59 -7.97
CA VAL A 8 -7.19 -0.02 -6.89
C VAL A 8 -6.67 0.46 -5.54
N LEU A 9 -7.58 0.88 -4.65
CA LEU A 9 -7.25 1.33 -3.29
C LEU A 9 -7.42 0.19 -2.29
N PHE A 10 -6.34 -0.12 -1.57
CA PHE A 10 -6.31 -1.07 -0.47
C PHE A 10 -6.28 -0.32 0.87
N PRO A 11 -7.15 -0.66 1.83
CA PRO A 11 -7.05 -0.12 3.17
C PRO A 11 -5.72 -0.58 3.80
N VAL A 12 -5.00 0.37 4.39
CA VAL A 12 -3.78 0.10 5.18
C VAL A 12 -4.18 0.17 6.65
N ASN A 13 -4.18 -0.99 7.31
CA ASN A 13 -4.55 -1.12 8.72
C ASN A 13 -3.40 -0.71 9.65
N GLN A 14 -2.15 -1.02 9.25
CA GLN A 14 -0.94 -0.65 9.99
C GLN A 14 0.17 -0.25 9.02
N LEU A 15 0.92 0.79 9.38
CA LEU A 15 2.07 1.27 8.63
C LEU A 15 3.32 1.20 9.52
N GLY A 16 4.34 0.51 9.03
CA GLY A 16 5.70 0.51 9.59
C GLY A 16 6.64 1.39 8.77
N PRO A 17 7.93 1.44 9.14
CA PRO A 17 8.94 2.24 8.42
C PRO A 17 9.12 1.83 6.95
N ASP A 18 9.05 0.52 6.69
CA ASP A 18 9.36 -0.16 5.42
C ASP A 18 8.31 -1.22 5.04
N SER A 19 7.16 -1.24 5.72
CA SER A 19 6.13 -2.26 5.53
C SER A 19 4.74 -1.71 5.83
N ALA A 20 3.73 -2.33 5.24
CA ALA A 20 2.33 -2.05 5.51
C ALA A 20 1.54 -3.36 5.65
N ILE A 21 0.55 -3.35 6.52
CA ILE A 21 -0.46 -4.41 6.58
C ILE A 21 -1.67 -3.92 5.78
N VAL A 22 -1.93 -4.62 4.68
CA VAL A 22 -3.02 -4.35 3.76
C VAL A 22 -3.95 -5.55 3.72
N GLU A 23 -5.21 -5.29 3.41
CA GLU A 23 -6.18 -6.33 3.11
C GLU A 23 -6.60 -6.19 1.65
N ALA A 24 -6.33 -7.21 0.85
CA ALA A 24 -6.64 -7.22 -0.57
C ALA A 24 -7.66 -8.29 -0.91
N THR A 25 -8.63 -7.98 -1.76
CA THR A 25 -9.63 -8.95 -2.24
C THR A 25 -9.12 -9.76 -3.43
N ALA A 26 -8.02 -9.33 -4.06
CA ALA A 26 -7.39 -9.96 -5.21
C ALA A 26 -5.86 -9.90 -5.11
N ALA A 27 -5.18 -10.75 -5.89
CA ALA A 27 -3.72 -10.73 -5.97
C ALA A 27 -3.23 -9.59 -6.87
N HIS A 28 -2.15 -8.94 -6.47
CA HIS A 28 -1.40 -7.95 -7.26
C HIS A 28 0.04 -8.39 -7.42
N SER A 29 0.54 -8.32 -8.65
CA SER A 29 1.96 -8.59 -8.94
C SER A 29 2.87 -7.50 -8.35
N PRO A 30 4.17 -7.80 -8.18
CA PRO A 30 5.16 -6.78 -7.85
C PRO A 30 5.10 -5.56 -8.77
N GLY A 31 5.31 -4.37 -8.23
CA GLY A 31 5.21 -3.15 -9.04
C GLY A 31 5.10 -1.85 -8.26
N PRO A 32 4.95 -0.73 -8.99
CA PRO A 32 4.77 0.59 -8.40
C PRO A 32 3.43 0.70 -7.68
N ALA A 33 3.42 1.48 -6.60
CA ALA A 33 2.25 1.79 -5.80
C ALA A 33 2.32 3.22 -5.28
N ARG A 34 1.19 3.76 -4.80
CA ARG A 34 1.15 5.05 -4.11
C ARG A 34 0.58 4.86 -2.71
N LEU A 35 1.26 5.37 -1.69
CA LEU A 35 0.72 5.43 -0.34
C LEU A 35 0.04 6.79 -0.15
N LEU A 36 -1.27 6.75 0.06
CA LEU A 36 -2.12 7.91 0.32
C LEU A 36 -2.38 8.01 1.83
N VAL A 37 -1.82 9.04 2.44
CA VAL A 37 -1.97 9.33 3.86
C VAL A 37 -2.76 10.64 3.99
N ALA A 38 -4.01 10.53 4.44
CA ALA A 38 -4.81 11.68 4.81
C ALA A 38 -4.72 11.88 6.33
N VAL A 39 -4.33 13.08 6.76
CA VAL A 39 -4.37 13.53 8.15
C VAL A 39 -5.09 14.88 8.15
N ASP A 40 -6.19 14.96 8.89
CA ASP A 40 -7.14 16.07 8.83
C ASP A 40 -7.55 16.35 7.36
N ASP A 41 -7.34 17.59 6.89
CA ASP A 41 -7.65 18.00 5.51
C ASP A 41 -6.44 17.91 4.56
N THR A 42 -5.31 17.36 5.02
CA THR A 42 -4.09 17.26 4.22
C THR A 42 -3.89 15.85 3.69
N LEU A 43 -3.87 15.72 2.36
CA LEU A 43 -3.50 14.49 1.67
C LEU A 43 -2.02 14.51 1.28
N THR A 44 -1.26 13.57 1.83
CA THR A 44 0.12 13.29 1.42
C THR A 44 0.15 12.04 0.55
N VAL A 45 0.76 12.14 -0.63
CA VAL A 45 0.96 11.01 -1.54
C VAL A 45 2.45 10.68 -1.59
N ARG A 46 2.81 9.43 -1.28
CA ARG A 46 4.20 8.94 -1.33
C ARG A 46 4.31 7.83 -2.37
N GLN A 47 5.34 7.90 -3.22
CA GLN A 47 5.63 6.80 -4.13
C GLN A 47 6.18 5.61 -3.34
N ALA A 48 5.73 4.41 -3.71
CA ALA A 48 6.17 3.17 -3.12
C ALA A 48 6.35 2.11 -4.21
N PHE A 49 7.13 1.09 -3.90
CA PHE A 49 7.27 -0.10 -4.72
C PHE A 49 7.01 -1.34 -3.88
N LEU A 50 6.25 -2.27 -4.45
CA LEU A 50 5.88 -3.55 -3.87
C LEU A 50 6.78 -4.63 -4.48
N PRO A 51 7.85 -5.07 -3.81
CA PRO A 51 8.78 -6.05 -4.38
C PRO A 51 8.18 -7.45 -4.50
N GLU A 52 7.19 -7.77 -3.66
CA GLU A 52 6.58 -9.10 -3.57
C GLU A 52 5.14 -9.14 -4.09
N GLY A 53 4.59 -7.98 -4.45
CA GLY A 53 3.16 -7.84 -4.74
C GLY A 53 2.32 -7.99 -3.47
N ILE A 54 1.03 -8.29 -3.66
CA ILE A 54 0.06 -8.47 -2.57
C ILE A 54 -0.79 -9.71 -2.90
N PRO A 55 -0.78 -10.78 -2.08
CA PRO A 55 -1.73 -11.88 -2.22
C PRO A 55 -3.13 -11.49 -1.70
N PRO A 56 -4.20 -12.25 -2.04
CA PRO A 56 -5.52 -12.01 -1.47
C PRO A 56 -5.53 -12.32 0.04
N GLY A 57 -6.36 -11.57 0.78
CA GLY A 57 -6.50 -11.63 2.23
C GLY A 57 -5.67 -10.58 2.97
N PRO A 58 -5.62 -10.67 4.32
CA PRO A 58 -4.75 -9.83 5.13
C PRO A 58 -3.29 -10.24 4.92
N PHE A 59 -2.45 -9.31 4.46
CA PHE A 59 -1.05 -9.57 4.19
C PHE A 59 -0.16 -8.40 4.62
N ARG A 60 0.99 -8.74 5.19
CA ARG A 60 2.05 -7.76 5.48
C ARG A 60 2.96 -7.68 4.27
N THR A 61 2.87 -6.59 3.53
CA THR A 61 3.75 -6.30 2.39
C THR A 61 4.89 -5.37 2.79
N ARG A 62 6.06 -5.57 2.17
CA ARG A 62 7.15 -4.59 2.21
C ARG A 62 6.82 -3.41 1.29
N LEU A 63 7.22 -2.22 1.72
CA LEU A 63 7.12 -0.96 0.96
C LEU A 63 8.53 -0.41 0.80
N ALA A 64 9.03 -0.39 -0.43
CA ALA A 64 10.22 0.38 -0.76
C ALA A 64 9.78 1.80 -1.14
N LEU A 65 10.14 2.77 -0.31
CA LEU A 65 9.88 4.19 -0.58
C LEU A 65 10.87 4.67 -1.64
N VAL A 66 10.37 5.38 -2.66
CA VAL A 66 11.14 5.90 -3.79
C VAL A 66 11.17 7.42 -3.77
#